data_AF-A0A7G9ZEC2-F1
#
_entry.id   AF-A0A7G9ZEC2-F1
#
_cell.length_a   1.000
_cell.length_b   1.000
_cell.length_c   1.000
_cell.angle_alpha   90.00
_cell.angle_beta   90.00
_cell.angle_gamma   90.00
#
_symmetry.space_group_name_H-M   'P 1'
#
loop_
_entity.id
_entity.type
_entity.pdbx_description
1 polymer ?
#
loop_
_entity_poly.entity_id
_entity_poly.type
_entity_poly.pdbx_seq_one_letter_code
_entity_poly.pdbx_strand_id
1 'polypeptide(L)'
;TFSATGNIEGQWKVAGHELTSLSEQMLVSCDNMDDGCQGGLMDRALKWIVSSNKGNVFTEESYPYDSTDGDVPPCNMGGNVVGAKISG
;
A
#
# COMPACT_ATOMS: atom_id res chain seq x y z
N THR A 1 -6.70 1.25 -4.18
CA THR A 1 -6.01 1.30 -2.88
C THR A 1 -6.47 0.19 -1.93
N PHE A 2 -7.57 0.32 -1.17
CA PHE A 2 -8.03 -0.70 -0.20
C PHE A 2 -8.17 -2.13 -0.77
N SER A 3 -8.65 -2.25 -2.01
CA SER A 3 -8.75 -3.56 -2.67
C SER A 3 -7.36 -4.20 -2.92
N ALA A 4 -6.35 -3.39 -3.24
CA ALA A 4 -5.00 -3.87 -3.47
C ALA A 4 -4.31 -4.26 -2.16
N THR A 5 -4.39 -3.44 -1.10
CA THR A 5 -3.84 -3.77 0.22
C THR A 5 -4.51 -5.01 0.81
N GLY A 6 -5.85 -5.07 0.86
CA GLY A 6 -6.57 -6.23 1.37
C GLY A 6 -6.30 -7.52 0.58
N ASN A 7 -6.08 -7.42 -0.74
CA ASN A 7 -5.63 -8.58 -1.53
C ASN A 7 -4.25 -9.07 -1.06
N ILE A 8 -3.30 -8.15 -0.87
CA ILE A 8 -1.94 -8.48 -0.43
C ILE A 8 -1.97 -9.07 0.98
N GLU A 9 -2.73 -8.50 1.92
CA GLU A 9 -2.92 -9.04 3.27
C GLU A 9 -3.41 -10.49 3.24
N GLY A 10 -4.44 -10.76 2.42
CA GLY A 10 -5.00 -12.10 2.26
C GLY A 10 -3.99 -13.07 1.65
N GLN A 11 -3.31 -12.68 0.57
CA GLN A 11 -2.27 -13.52 -0.05
C GLN A 11 -1.10 -13.77 0.90
N TRP A 12 -0.69 -12.76 1.67
CA TRP A 12 0.37 -12.86 2.66
C TRP A 12 0.05 -13.87 3.76
N LYS A 13 -1.20 -13.85 4.27
CA LYS A 13 -1.67 -14.85 5.23
C LYS A 13 -1.74 -16.25 4.62
N VAL A 14 -2.23 -16.37 3.38
CA VAL A 14 -2.29 -17.66 2.66
C VAL A 14 -0.90 -18.23 2.41
N ALA A 15 0.11 -17.38 2.20
CA ALA A 15 1.51 -17.79 2.05
C ALA A 15 2.16 -18.30 3.36
N GLY A 16 1.46 -18.24 4.49
CA GLY A 16 1.90 -18.78 5.78
C GLY A 16 2.51 -17.74 6.73
N HIS A 17 2.42 -16.45 6.41
CA HIS A 17 2.82 -15.38 7.31
C HIS A 17 1.71 -15.03 8.32
N GLU A 18 2.03 -14.18 9.30
CA GLU A 18 0.99 -13.63 10.16
C GLU A 18 0.14 -12.60 9.43
N LEU A 19 -1.15 -12.55 9.79
CA LEU A 19 -2.07 -11.57 9.22
C LEU A 19 -1.61 -10.20 9.71
N THR A 20 -1.14 -9.38 8.78
CA THR A 20 -0.53 -8.08 9.06
C THR A 20 -1.34 -7.05 8.32
N SER A 21 -1.81 -6.01 9.03
CA SER A 21 -2.52 -4.90 8.39
C SER A 21 -1.53 -4.01 7.64
N LEU A 22 -1.85 -3.65 6.40
CA LEU A 22 -0.98 -2.97 5.46
C LEU A 22 -1.51 -1.57 5.11
N SER A 23 -0.58 -0.65 4.89
CA SER A 23 -0.87 0.77 4.70
C SER A 23 -1.55 1.06 3.36
N GLU A 24 -2.81 1.47 3.40
CA GLU A 24 -3.44 2.13 2.26
C GLU A 24 -2.82 3.48 1.96
N GLN A 25 -2.39 4.20 3.00
CA GLN A 25 -1.83 5.54 2.85
C GLN A 25 -0.59 5.56 1.97
N MET A 26 0.23 4.51 2.04
CA MET A 26 1.36 4.31 1.14
C MET A 26 0.93 4.44 -0.33
N LEU A 27 -0.15 3.78 -0.72
CA LEU A 27 -0.66 3.86 -2.08
C LEU A 27 -1.34 5.20 -2.35
N VAL A 28 -2.16 5.73 -1.44
CA VAL A 28 -2.84 7.01 -1.65
C VAL A 28 -1.87 8.17 -1.87
N SER A 29 -0.79 8.22 -1.09
CA SER A 29 0.15 9.34 -1.10
C SER A 29 1.34 9.17 -2.04
N CYS A 30 1.82 7.93 -2.25
CA CYS A 30 3.08 7.69 -2.94
C CYS A 30 2.94 7.03 -4.32
N ASP A 31 1.83 6.36 -4.60
CA ASP A 31 1.58 5.82 -5.93
C ASP A 31 1.31 6.96 -6.90
N ASN A 32 2.22 7.13 -7.86
CA ASN A 32 2.10 8.13 -8.91
C ASN A 32 1.55 7.56 -10.23
N MET A 33 1.11 6.30 -10.24
CA MET A 33 0.36 5.69 -11.33
C MET A 33 -1.15 5.81 -11.13
N ASP A 34 -1.63 6.01 -9.91
CA ASP A 34 -3.04 6.25 -9.55
C ASP A 34 -3.24 7.71 -9.08
N ASP A 35 -4.49 8.12 -8.87
CA ASP A 35 -4.88 9.52 -8.61
C ASP A 35 -5.28 9.74 -7.13
N GLY A 36 -4.71 8.97 -6.20
CA GLY A 36 -4.96 9.07 -4.76
C GLY A 36 -6.46 8.98 -4.42
N CYS A 37 -7.01 10.02 -3.80
CA CYS A 37 -8.44 10.11 -3.46
C CYS A 37 -9.38 10.24 -4.68
N GLN A 38 -8.86 10.53 -5.88
CA GLN A 38 -9.68 10.64 -7.09
C GLN A 38 -9.90 9.29 -7.79
N GLY A 39 -9.29 8.22 -7.28
CA GLY A 39 -9.45 6.87 -7.77
C GLY A 39 -8.15 6.28 -8.31
N GLY A 40 -8.25 5.04 -8.80
CA GLY A 40 -7.12 4.27 -9.26
C GLY A 40 -7.52 2.84 -9.59
N LEU A 41 -6.59 2.07 -10.16
CA LEU A 41 -6.81 0.68 -10.54
C LEU A 41 -5.85 -0.24 -9.78
N MET A 42 -6.37 -1.36 -9.27
CA MET A 42 -5.58 -2.29 -8.46
C MET A 42 -4.36 -2.85 -9.19
N ASP A 43 -4.45 -3.09 -10.50
CA ASP A 43 -3.34 -3.57 -11.32
C ASP A 43 -2.20 -2.54 -11.42
N ARG A 44 -2.54 -1.24 -11.50
CA ARG A 44 -1.57 -0.14 -11.48
C ARG A 44 -0.90 -0.03 -10.11
N ALA A 45 -1.66 -0.11 -9.03
CA ALA A 45 -1.12 -0.13 -7.67
C ALA A 45 -0.15 -1.30 -7.45
N LEU A 46 -0.53 -2.52 -7.85
CA LEU A 46 0.36 -3.70 -7.75
C LEU A 46 1.62 -3.52 -8.58
N LYS A 47 1.50 -2.97 -9.79
CA LYS A 47 2.65 -2.66 -10.65
C LYS A 47 3.56 -1.60 -10.02
N TRP A 48 3.00 -0.55 -9.44
CA TRP A 48 3.78 0.49 -8.76
C TRP A 48 4.54 -0.10 -7.57
N ILE A 49 3.88 -0.92 -6.73
CA ILE A 49 4.54 -1.58 -5.59
C ILE A 49 5.77 -2.36 -6.07
N VAL A 50 5.63 -3.22 -7.08
CA VAL A 50 6.74 -4.05 -7.57
C VAL A 50 7.83 -3.20 -8.23
N SER A 51 7.45 -2.29 -9.13
CA SER A 51 8.41 -1.56 -9.99
C SER A 51 9.07 -0.36 -9.31
N SER A 52 8.33 0.34 -8.45
CA SER A 52 8.73 1.63 -7.87
C SER A 52 9.01 1.52 -6.37
N ASN A 53 8.31 0.61 -5.66
CA ASN A 53 8.55 0.36 -4.23
C ASN A 53 9.28 -0.96 -3.93
N LYS A 54 9.93 -1.58 -4.92
CA LYS A 54 10.74 -2.82 -4.78
C LYS A 54 9.96 -4.00 -4.20
N GLY A 55 8.64 -4.02 -4.41
CA GLY A 55 7.74 -5.02 -3.86
C GLY A 55 7.30 -4.80 -2.42
N ASN A 56 7.84 -3.78 -1.74
CA ASN A 56 7.59 -3.57 -0.32
C ASN A 56 6.22 -2.92 -0.10
N VAL A 57 5.54 -3.34 0.97
CA VAL A 57 4.30 -2.74 1.45
C VAL A 57 4.45 -2.45 2.94
N PHE A 58 4.17 -1.22 3.34
CA PHE A 58 4.31 -0.80 4.74
C PHE A 58 3.17 -1.32 5.61
N THR A 59 3.42 -1.49 6.91
CA THR A 59 2.35 -1.78 7.87
C THR A 59 1.48 -0.56 8.10
N GLU A 60 0.19 -0.78 8.36
CA GLU A 60 -0.76 0.28 8.72
C GLU A 60 -0.30 1.01 10.00
N GLU A 61 0.26 0.30 10.98
CA GLU A 61 0.78 0.90 12.21
C GLU A 61 1.90 1.93 11.96
N SER A 62 2.77 1.67 10.98
CA SER A 62 3.91 2.56 10.70
C SER A 62 3.56 3.70 9.75
N TYR A 63 2.52 3.54 8.93
CA TYR A 63 2.02 4.56 8.02
C TYR A 63 0.49 4.51 7.95
N PRO A 64 -0.19 5.10 8.96
CA PRO A 64 -1.64 5.01 9.10
C PRO A 64 -2.39 5.76 8.00
N TYR A 65 -3.62 5.33 7.75
CA TYR A 65 -4.56 6.04 6.90
C TYR A 65 -4.96 7.41 7.47
N ASP A 66 -4.77 8.46 6.67
CA ASP A 66 -4.98 9.87 7.02
C ASP A 66 -5.65 10.66 5.88
N SER A 67 -6.37 9.95 5.01
CA SER A 67 -7.08 10.52 3.85
C SER A 67 -8.61 10.48 3.98
N THR A 68 -9.13 10.49 5.22
CA THR A 68 -10.57 10.35 5.51
C THR A 68 -11.43 11.48 4.94
N ASP A 69 -10.88 12.68 4.84
CA ASP A 69 -11.60 13.88 4.37
C ASP A 69 -11.34 14.18 2.88
N GLY A 70 -10.71 13.24 2.16
CA GLY A 70 -10.33 13.40 0.76
C GLY A 70 -9.00 14.13 0.56
N ASP A 71 -8.39 14.63 1.63
CA ASP A 71 -7.03 15.17 1.61
C ASP A 71 -6.01 14.06 1.35
N VAL A 72 -4.97 14.38 0.58
CA VAL A 72 -3.86 13.47 0.28
C VAL A 72 -2.59 14.04 0.92
N PRO A 73 -2.23 13.60 2.13
CA PRO A 73 -0.97 13.98 2.75
C PRO A 73 0.22 13.66 1.83
N PRO A 74 1.31 14.45 1.89
CA PRO A 74 2.50 14.18 1.10
C PRO A 74 3.07 12.79 1.33
N CYS A 75 3.60 12.17 0.28
CA CYS A 75 4.27 10.88 0.40
C CYS A 75 5.41 10.92 1.43
N ASN A 76 5.33 10.05 2.44
CA ASN A 76 6.41 9.78 3.38
C ASN A 76 6.98 8.37 3.19
N MET A 77 8.20 8.28 2.67
CA MET A 77 8.93 7.01 2.50
C MET A 77 9.89 6.69 3.65
N GLY A 78 10.02 7.58 4.64
CA GLY A 78 10.99 7.47 5.71
C GLY A 78 10.42 6.84 6.99
N GLY A 79 11.16 5.90 7.57
CA GLY A 79 10.86 5.36 8.91
C GLY A 79 9.73 4.33 8.98
N ASN A 80 9.10 3.99 7.86
CA ASN A 80 8.02 3.01 7.82
C ASN A 80 8.54 1.56 7.92
N VAL A 81 7.74 0.68 8.50
CA VAL A 81 8.03 -0.74 8.68
C VAL A 81 7.42 -1.54 7.53
N VAL A 82 8.20 -2.41 6.90
CA VAL A 82 7.69 -3.30 5.84
C VAL A 82 6.91 -4.45 6.46
N GLY A 83 5.60 -4.53 6.15
CA GLY A 83 4.70 -5.57 6.64
C GLY A 83 4.56 -6.76 5.70
N ALA A 84 4.67 -6.52 4.39
CA ALA A 84 4.62 -7.57 3.37
C ALA A 84 5.53 -7.23 2.19
N LYS A 85 5.87 -8.25 1.42
CA LYS A 85 6.60 -8.09 0.16
C LYS A 85 5.96 -8.93 -0.94
N ILE A 86 5.66 -8.30 -2.06
CA ILE A 86 5.14 -8.95 -3.26
C ILE A 86 6.17 -8.95 -4.40
N SER A 87 6.08 -9.93 -5.28
CA SER A 87 6.87 -10.04 -6.51
C SER A 87 5.95 -10.32 -7.68
N GLY A 88 6.34 -9.83 -8.87
CA GLY A 88 5.67 -10.15 -10.14
C GLY A 88 6.16 -11.45 -10.76
#